data_AF-A0A353RGS8-F1
#
_entry.id   AF-A0A353RGS8-F1
#
_cell.length_a   1.000
_cell.length_b   1.000
_cell.length_c   1.000
_cell.angle_alpha   90.00
_cell.angle_beta   90.00
_cell.angle_gamma   90.00
#
_symmetry.space_group_name_H-M   'P 1'
#
loop_
_entity.id
_entity.type
_entity.pdbx_description
1 polymer ?
#
loop_
_entity_poly.entity_id
_entity_poly.type
_entity_poly.pdbx_seq_one_letter_code
_entity_poly.pdbx_strand_id
1 'polypeptide(L)'
;VLPMNFGYEDEIIYLHSAQEGHSISILEKNPNVCITFCTDPKLMWQDEEVACSYRVRADSVICRGKVVFEDEYDEKVNALNIIMRQYSDREFSYSAPSVKNVKIWK
;
A
#
# COMPACT_ATOMS: atom_id res chain seq x y z
N VAL A 1 9.35 0.80 8.69
CA VAL A 1 7.96 0.51 8.29
C VAL A 1 7.30 1.84 7.94
N LEU A 2 6.61 1.93 6.81
CA LEU A 2 6.02 3.16 6.28
C LEU A 2 4.55 2.89 5.92
N PRO A 3 3.58 3.64 6.46
CA PRO A 3 2.20 3.56 5.99
C PRO A 3 2.08 4.20 4.60
N MET A 4 1.39 3.53 3.69
CA MET A 4 1.15 4.01 2.33
C MET A 4 -0.25 3.64 1.88
N ASN A 5 -0.83 4.47 1.02
CA ASN A 5 -2.00 4.08 0.25
C ASN A 5 -1.59 3.05 -0.81
N PHE A 6 -2.53 2.20 -1.22
CA PHE A 6 -2.28 1.12 -2.15
C PHE A 6 -3.47 0.88 -3.07
N GLY A 7 -3.21 0.23 -4.19
CA GLY A 7 -4.21 -0.46 -5.00
C GLY A 7 -3.81 -1.92 -5.17
N TYR A 8 -4.77 -2.79 -5.45
CA TYR A 8 -4.52 -4.21 -5.66
C TYR A 8 -5.33 -4.71 -6.86
N GLU A 9 -4.64 -5.29 -7.84
CA GLU A 9 -5.23 -5.87 -9.05
C GLU A 9 -4.32 -6.99 -9.54
N ASP A 10 -4.90 -8.11 -10.00
CA ASP A 10 -4.18 -9.25 -10.57
C ASP A 10 -2.96 -9.73 -9.76
N GLU A 11 -3.15 -9.89 -8.45
CA GLU A 11 -2.11 -10.32 -7.49
C GLU A 11 -0.94 -9.33 -7.28
N ILE A 12 -1.03 -8.12 -7.83
CA ILE A 12 -0.02 -7.07 -7.71
C ILE A 12 -0.51 -5.96 -6.78
N ILE A 13 0.36 -5.50 -5.89
CA ILE A 13 0.09 -4.35 -5.01
C ILE A 13 0.79 -3.12 -5.58
N TYR A 14 0.01 -2.13 -5.97
CA TYR A 14 0.49 -0.87 -6.52
C TYR A 14 0.62 0.17 -5.41
N LEU A 15 1.79 0.81 -5.31
CA LEU A 15 2.02 1.96 -4.45
C LEU A 15 2.59 3.13 -5.27
N HIS A 16 2.49 4.34 -4.71
CA HIS A 16 3.13 5.51 -5.30
C HIS A 16 3.87 6.35 -4.26
N SER A 17 4.91 7.04 -4.69
CA SER A 17 5.68 7.98 -3.88
C SER A 17 6.25 9.12 -4.71
N ALA A 18 7.00 10.02 -4.08
CA ALA A 18 7.91 10.91 -4.78
C ALA A 18 9.00 10.10 -5.54
N GLN A 19 9.63 10.71 -6.53
CA GLN A 19 10.72 10.09 -7.32
C GLN A 19 11.94 9.72 -6.47
N GLU A 20 12.21 10.49 -5.43
CA GLU A 20 13.38 10.36 -4.58
C GLU A 20 12.97 10.29 -3.11
N GLY A 21 13.87 9.80 -2.27
CA GLY A 21 13.69 9.76 -0.84
C GLY A 21 14.35 8.56 -0.19
N HIS A 22 14.27 8.51 1.14
CA HIS A 22 14.92 7.45 1.90
C HIS A 22 14.39 6.05 1.53
N SER A 23 13.08 5.90 1.36
CA SER A 23 12.47 4.63 0.96
C SER A 23 12.96 4.16 -0.42
N ILE A 24 13.09 5.06 -1.39
CA ILE A 24 13.61 4.74 -2.73
C ILE A 24 15.06 4.28 -2.65
N SER A 25 15.91 5.02 -1.93
CA SER A 25 17.34 4.65 -1.77
C SER A 25 17.56 3.29 -1.10
N ILE A 26 16.62 2.87 -0.24
CA ILE A 26 16.64 1.55 0.39
C ILE A 26 16.23 0.48 -0.63
N LEU A 27 15.15 0.72 -1.38
CA LEU A 27 14.61 -0.25 -2.35
C LEU A 27 15.52 -0.47 -3.54
N GLU A 28 16.28 0.55 -3.96
CA GLU A 28 17.33 0.42 -4.98
C GLU A 28 18.45 -0.54 -4.53
N LYS A 29 18.73 -0.61 -3.22
CA LYS A 29 19.74 -1.54 -2.65
C LYS A 29 19.15 -2.91 -2.33
N ASN A 30 17.89 -2.94 -1.89
CA ASN A 30 17.19 -4.16 -1.52
C ASN A 30 15.70 -4.02 -1.86
N PRO A 31 15.23 -4.60 -2.98
CA PRO A 31 13.84 -4.45 -3.41
C PRO A 31 12.87 -5.32 -2.61
N ASN A 32 13.35 -6.18 -1.70
CA ASN A 32 12.47 -7.08 -0.95
C ASN A 32 11.65 -6.29 0.07
N VAL A 33 10.33 -6.46 0.02
CA VAL A 33 9.37 -5.78 0.90
C VAL A 33 8.44 -6.77 1.59
N CYS A 34 7.93 -6.33 2.73
CA CYS A 34 6.86 -6.98 3.48
C CYS A 34 5.76 -5.94 3.67
N ILE A 35 4.57 -6.20 3.11
CA ILE A 35 3.40 -5.34 3.22
C ILE A 35 2.42 -6.03 4.15
N THR A 36 1.93 -5.28 5.14
CA THR A 36 1.01 -5.79 6.16
C THR A 36 -0.27 -4.98 6.13
N PHE A 37 -1.39 -5.68 6.03
CA PHE A 37 -2.74 -5.12 6.19
C PHE A 37 -3.33 -5.63 7.48
N CYS A 38 -4.01 -4.76 8.22
CA CYS A 38 -4.71 -5.11 9.45
C CYS A 38 -6.11 -4.50 9.40
N THR A 39 -7.13 -5.25 9.82
CA THR A 39 -8.48 -4.71 10.02
C THR A 39 -8.52 -3.87 11.30
N ASP A 40 -9.58 -3.09 11.45
CA ASP A 40 -9.83 -2.35 12.69
C ASP A 40 -9.90 -3.31 13.89
N PRO A 41 -9.08 -3.08 14.93
CA PRO A 41 -9.06 -3.93 16.10
C PRO A 41 -10.30 -3.73 16.97
N LYS A 42 -10.84 -4.82 17.52
CA LYS A 42 -11.92 -4.80 18.51
C LYS A 42 -11.46 -5.42 19.82
N LEU A 43 -11.65 -4.70 20.93
CA LEU A 43 -11.42 -5.24 22.26
C LEU A 43 -12.57 -6.20 22.61
N MET A 44 -12.22 -7.39 23.09
CA MET A 44 -13.15 -8.44 23.45
C MET A 44 -12.75 -8.99 24.82
N TRP A 45 -13.70 -9.34 25.66
CA TRP A 45 -13.45 -9.98 26.95
C TRP A 45 -14.54 -11.01 27.26
N GLN A 46 -14.23 -11.96 28.13
CA GLN A 46 -15.23 -12.90 28.66
C GLN A 46 -15.74 -12.46 30.03
N ASP A 47 -14.88 -11.79 30.81
CA ASP A 47 -15.14 -11.29 32.16
C ASP A 47 -14.50 -9.90 32.30
N GLU A 48 -15.32 -8.91 32.65
CA GLU A 48 -14.93 -7.50 32.71
C GLU A 48 -13.91 -7.22 33.82
N GLU A 49 -13.93 -8.00 34.91
CA GLU A 49 -13.07 -7.81 36.09
C GLU A 49 -11.75 -8.60 35.98
N VAL A 50 -11.66 -9.56 35.05
CA VAL A 50 -10.47 -10.40 34.86
C VAL A 50 -9.65 -9.91 33.67
N ALA A 51 -8.54 -9.24 33.96
CA ALA A 51 -7.61 -8.72 32.94
C ALA A 51 -7.17 -9.78 31.90
N CYS A 52 -6.95 -11.02 32.32
CA CYS A 52 -6.53 -12.11 31.42
C CYS A 52 -7.63 -12.58 30.45
N SER A 53 -8.88 -12.13 30.63
CA SER A 53 -9.99 -12.46 29.72
C SER A 53 -10.03 -11.54 28.49
N TYR A 54 -9.34 -10.41 28.55
CA TYR A 54 -9.28 -9.42 27.48
C TYR A 54 -8.37 -9.88 26.34
N ARG A 55 -8.83 -9.65 25.12
CA ARG A 55 -8.10 -9.92 23.87
C ARG A 55 -8.47 -8.89 22.82
N VAL A 56 -7.55 -8.63 21.89
CA VAL A 56 -7.83 -7.81 20.71
C VAL A 56 -8.10 -8.75 19.54
N ARG A 57 -9.29 -8.66 18.96
CA ARG A 57 -9.65 -9.36 17.73
C ARG A 57 -9.40 -8.44 16.54
N ALA A 58 -8.56 -8.89 15.62
CA ALA A 58 -8.33 -8.28 14.32
C ALA A 58 -7.87 -9.38 13.35
N ASP A 59 -8.10 -9.16 12.06
CA ASP A 59 -7.55 -10.00 11.00
C ASP A 59 -6.37 -9.26 10.35
N SER A 60 -5.39 -10.01 9.85
CA SER A 60 -4.26 -9.43 9.13
C SER A 60 -3.81 -10.29 7.96
N VAL A 61 -3.24 -9.61 6.96
CA VAL A 61 -2.63 -10.23 5.78
C VAL A 61 -1.20 -9.73 5.66
N ILE A 62 -0.27 -10.65 5.40
CA ILE A 62 1.16 -10.35 5.24
C ILE A 62 1.60 -10.81 3.85
N CYS A 63 1.93 -9.84 3.00
CA CYS A 63 2.43 -10.06 1.66
C CYS A 63 3.96 -9.86 1.64
N ARG A 64 4.69 -10.76 0.99
CA ARG A 64 6.14 -10.63 0.77
C ARG A 64 6.40 -10.65 -0.72
N GLY A 65 7.21 -9.72 -1.19
CA GLY A 65 7.49 -9.56 -2.62
C GLY A 65 8.72 -8.72 -2.88
N LYS A 66 8.92 -8.38 -4.15
CA LYS A 66 9.99 -7.49 -4.60
C LYS A 66 9.38 -6.33 -5.35
N VAL A 67 9.77 -5.11 -4.99
CA VAL A 67 9.35 -3.91 -5.70
C VAL A 67 10.02 -3.86 -7.06
N VAL A 68 9.23 -3.61 -8.09
CA VAL A 68 9.68 -3.16 -9.40
C VAL A 68 9.16 -1.75 -9.62
N PHE A 69 10.02 -0.84 -10.06
CA PHE A 69 9.57 0.51 -10.40
C PHE A 69 9.05 0.55 -11.82
N GLU A 70 7.91 1.23 -12.01
CA GLU A 70 7.33 1.47 -13.33
C GLU A 70 7.62 2.91 -13.80
N ASP A 71 8.20 3.01 -15.00
CA ASP A 71 8.65 4.27 -15.59
C ASP A 71 7.91 4.59 -16.91
N GLU A 72 7.17 3.63 -17.48
CA GLU A 72 6.32 3.84 -18.66
C GLU A 72 5.10 4.72 -18.29
N TYR A 73 4.76 5.69 -19.13
CA TYR A 73 3.77 6.71 -18.78
C TYR A 73 2.35 6.16 -18.67
N ASP A 74 1.91 5.36 -19.64
CA ASP A 74 0.56 4.80 -19.69
C ASP A 74 0.36 3.76 -18.57
N GLU A 75 1.39 2.96 -18.27
CA GLU A 75 1.38 2.02 -17.14
C GLU A 75 1.33 2.73 -15.79
N LYS A 76 1.99 3.89 -15.66
CA LYS A 76 1.86 4.71 -14.45
C LYS A 76 0.46 5.29 -14.31
N VAL A 77 -0.17 5.71 -15.39
CA VAL A 77 -1.58 6.14 -15.37
C VAL A 77 -2.47 4.98 -14.95
N ASN A 78 -2.27 3.78 -15.49
CA ASN A 78 -3.02 2.59 -15.11
C ASN A 78 -2.85 2.26 -13.62
N ALA A 79 -1.62 2.23 -13.12
CA ALA A 79 -1.34 2.00 -11.70
C ALA A 79 -1.99 3.05 -10.78
N LEU A 80 -1.95 4.33 -11.16
CA LEU A 80 -2.62 5.40 -10.41
C LEU A 80 -4.14 5.21 -10.39
N ASN A 81 -4.74 4.76 -11.50
CA ASN A 81 -6.17 4.42 -11.55
C ASN A 81 -6.49 3.25 -10.61
N ILE A 82 -5.68 2.19 -10.60
CA ILE A 82 -5.84 1.04 -9.69
C ILE A 82 -5.80 1.50 -8.23
N ILE A 83 -4.84 2.37 -7.87
CA ILE A 83 -4.75 2.96 -6.53
C ILE A 83 -6.02 3.77 -6.22
N MET A 84 -6.47 4.64 -7.12
CA MET A 84 -7.63 5.50 -6.86
C MET A 84 -8.94 4.72 -6.74
N ARG A 85 -9.12 3.63 -7.50
CA ARG A 85 -10.29 2.74 -7.39
C ARG A 85 -10.44 2.13 -5.99
N GLN A 86 -9.35 1.96 -5.25
CA GLN A 86 -9.39 1.51 -3.85
C GLN A 86 -10.06 2.53 -2.91
N TYR A 87 -10.07 3.82 -3.28
CA TYR A 87 -10.52 4.92 -2.41
C TYR A 87 -11.71 5.70 -2.95
N SER A 88 -12.06 5.55 -4.24
CA SER A 88 -13.16 6.28 -4.86
C SER A 88 -13.64 5.60 -6.14
N ASP A 89 -14.96 5.60 -6.36
CA ASP A 89 -15.61 5.12 -7.59
C ASP A 89 -15.58 6.14 -8.75
N ARG A 90 -14.79 7.22 -8.62
CA ARG A 90 -14.72 8.29 -9.63
C ARG A 90 -13.63 8.02 -10.65
N GLU A 91 -13.84 8.50 -11.86
CA GLU A 91 -12.79 8.59 -12.86
C GLU A 91 -11.93 9.83 -12.62
N PHE A 92 -10.61 9.68 -12.75
CA PHE A 92 -9.65 10.76 -12.55
C PHE A 92 -8.83 10.97 -13.82
N SER A 93 -8.53 12.24 -14.11
CA SER A 93 -7.59 12.64 -15.14
C SER A 93 -6.29 13.12 -14.50
N TYR A 94 -5.15 12.74 -15.07
CA TYR A 94 -3.83 13.16 -14.58
C TYR A 94 -3.14 14.07 -15.58
N SER A 95 -2.51 15.14 -15.09
CA SER A 95 -1.64 15.96 -15.93
C SER A 95 -0.33 15.22 -16.23
N ALA A 96 0.27 15.46 -17.40
CA ALA A 96 1.55 14.84 -17.74
C ALA A 96 2.67 15.11 -16.69
N PRO A 97 2.82 16.33 -16.13
CA PRO A 97 3.76 16.56 -15.03
C PRO A 97 3.46 15.73 -13.78
N SER A 98 2.18 15.56 -13.41
CA SER A 98 1.79 14.77 -12.23
C SER A 98 2.21 13.31 -12.36
N VAL A 99 2.00 12.70 -13.52
CA VAL A 99 2.38 11.30 -13.77
C VAL A 99 3.90 11.16 -13.84
N LYS A 100 4.60 12.12 -14.47
CA LYS A 100 6.06 12.09 -14.58
C LYS A 100 6.73 12.19 -13.21
N ASN A 101 6.24 13.05 -12.32
CA ASN A 101 6.89 13.36 -11.04
C ASN A 101 6.59 12.38 -9.89
N VAL A 102 5.88 11.28 -10.13
CA VAL A 102 5.67 10.21 -9.14
C VAL A 102 6.49 8.97 -9.48
N LYS A 103 6.85 8.17 -8.48
CA LYS A 103 7.41 6.83 -8.68
C LYS A 103 6.30 5.82 -8.40
N ILE A 104 6.09 4.88 -9.32
CA ILE A 104 5.14 3.78 -9.15
C ILE A 104 5.90 2.52 -8.77
N TRP A 105 5.38 1.80 -7.78
CA TRP A 105 5.92 0.58 -7.23
C TRP A 105 4.91 -0.52 -7.54
N LYS A 106 5.33 -1.59 -8.20
CA LYS A 106 4.57 -2.83 -8.41
C LYS A 106 5.24 -4.00 -7.71
#